data_AF-A0A1S7FXH7-F1
#
_entry.id   AF-A0A1S7FXH7-F1
#
_cell.length_a   1.000
_cell.length_b   1.000
_cell.length_c   1.000
_cell.angle_alpha   90.00
_cell.angle_beta   90.00
_cell.angle_gamma   90.00
#
_symmetry.space_group_name_H-M   'P 1'
#
loop_
_entity.id
_entity.type
_entity.pdbx_description
1 polymer ?
#
loop_
_entity_poly.entity_id
_entity_poly.type
_entity_poly.pdbx_seq_one_letter_code
_entity_poly.pdbx_strand_id
1 'polypeptide(L)'
;MTKLPNIGKPATNALQLLDINTLEQVVEYDEKTLLKLHGVGPKAIRILKEALSENGLTFTGNPTKSASSGVGFAVFCDFDCDNAPKKRIIRDYLVASASGDRAALESVLEESFVWTVPGEFEIKGRDKFIAELVANLQAVSILEVQSLLSHGKEGSAHGTVTNKKGKHVYFSDIFTFQSNKPDAKISKLTSFVVIEN
;
A
#
# COMPACT_ATOMS: atom_id res chain seq x y z
N MET A 1 -23.51 10.84 -9.73
CA MET A 1 -22.91 9.64 -9.13
C MET A 1 -23.87 9.10 -8.09
N THR A 2 -24.09 7.79 -8.09
CA THR A 2 -25.04 7.09 -7.24
C THR A 2 -24.49 6.91 -5.84
N LYS A 3 -25.28 7.26 -4.81
CA LYS A 3 -24.89 7.16 -3.40
C LYS A 3 -24.72 5.70 -2.97
N LEU A 4 -23.80 5.45 -2.04
CA LEU A 4 -23.63 4.12 -1.44
C LEU A 4 -24.89 3.63 -0.69
N PRO A 5 -25.23 2.32 -0.79
CA PRO A 5 -26.28 1.70 -0.01
C PRO A 5 -25.89 1.62 1.48
N ASN A 6 -26.86 1.31 2.34
CA ASN A 6 -26.57 1.08 3.75
C ASN A 6 -25.88 -0.28 3.95
N ILE A 7 -24.56 -0.23 4.14
CA ILE A 7 -23.70 -1.41 4.35
C ILE A 7 -23.25 -1.57 5.82
N GLY A 8 -23.84 -0.78 6.72
CA GLY A 8 -23.45 -0.70 8.12
C GLY A 8 -22.27 0.24 8.37
N LYS A 9 -22.26 0.87 9.55
CA LYS A 9 -21.27 1.91 9.93
C LYS A 9 -19.80 1.48 9.73
N PRO A 10 -19.37 0.25 10.10
CA PRO A 10 -17.98 -0.16 9.90
C PRO A 10 -17.57 -0.19 8.42
N ALA A 11 -18.40 -0.76 7.55
CA ALA A 11 -18.09 -0.86 6.13
C ALA A 11 -18.20 0.51 5.42
N THR A 12 -19.16 1.36 5.80
CA THR A 12 -19.25 2.74 5.30
C THR A 12 -17.98 3.53 5.65
N ASN A 13 -17.53 3.47 6.90
CA ASN A 13 -16.31 4.17 7.31
C ASN A 13 -15.08 3.65 6.55
N ALA A 14 -14.98 2.33 6.35
CA ALA A 14 -13.85 1.73 5.64
C ALA A 14 -13.75 2.20 4.17
N LEU A 15 -14.89 2.37 3.49
CA LEU A 15 -14.92 2.95 2.14
C LEU A 15 -14.58 4.44 2.15
N GLN A 16 -15.07 5.19 3.14
CA GLN A 16 -14.78 6.63 3.27
C GLN A 16 -13.30 6.92 3.54
N LEU A 17 -12.58 6.03 4.25
CA LEU A 17 -11.11 6.14 4.42
C LEU A 17 -10.33 6.03 3.10
N LEU A 18 -10.98 5.60 2.02
CA LEU A 18 -10.45 5.53 0.65
C LEU A 18 -11.08 6.60 -0.26
N ASP A 19 -11.78 7.57 0.32
CA ASP A 19 -12.58 8.57 -0.39
C ASP A 19 -13.64 7.96 -1.34
N ILE A 20 -14.03 6.71 -1.09
CA ILE A 20 -15.10 6.00 -1.82
C ILE A 20 -16.44 6.39 -1.20
N ASN A 21 -17.18 7.22 -1.92
CA ASN A 21 -18.45 7.78 -1.49
C ASN A 21 -19.62 7.42 -2.45
N THR A 22 -19.33 6.78 -3.58
CA THR A 22 -20.33 6.46 -4.63
C THR A 22 -20.19 5.04 -5.17
N LEU A 23 -21.25 4.50 -5.76
CA LEU A 23 -21.22 3.16 -6.37
C LEU A 23 -20.27 3.09 -7.57
N GLU A 24 -20.16 4.16 -8.35
CA GLU A 24 -19.25 4.21 -9.49
C GLU A 24 -17.78 4.14 -9.06
N GLN A 25 -17.43 4.73 -7.90
CA GLN A 25 -16.09 4.57 -7.32
C GLN A 25 -15.87 3.14 -6.82
N VAL A 26 -16.89 2.48 -6.26
CA VAL A 26 -16.80 1.08 -5.80
C VAL A 26 -16.48 0.13 -6.96
N VAL A 27 -16.99 0.39 -8.16
CA VAL A 27 -16.76 -0.43 -9.37
C VAL A 27 -15.26 -0.59 -9.67
N GLU A 28 -14.46 0.43 -9.37
CA GLU A 28 -13.02 0.43 -9.64
C GLU A 28 -12.24 -0.63 -8.84
N TYR A 29 -12.86 -1.22 -7.82
CA TYR A 29 -12.25 -2.19 -6.92
C TYR A 29 -12.81 -3.58 -7.12
N ASP A 30 -12.00 -4.62 -6.90
CA ASP A 30 -12.49 -5.99 -6.90
C ASP A 30 -13.03 -6.41 -5.52
N GLU A 31 -13.92 -7.40 -5.52
CA GLU A 31 -14.58 -7.92 -4.32
C GLU A 31 -13.57 -8.39 -3.25
N LYS A 32 -12.47 -9.04 -3.66
CA LYS A 32 -11.49 -9.60 -2.73
C LYS A 32 -10.69 -8.50 -2.05
N THR A 33 -10.38 -7.42 -2.77
CA THR A 33 -9.67 -6.27 -2.19
C THR A 33 -10.54 -5.54 -1.17
N LEU A 34 -11.81 -5.29 -1.49
CA LEU A 34 -12.73 -4.67 -0.53
C LEU A 34 -12.93 -5.53 0.72
N LEU A 35 -12.97 -6.86 0.59
CA LEU A 35 -13.03 -7.79 1.73
C LEU A 35 -11.81 -7.74 2.66
N LYS A 36 -10.66 -7.26 2.20
CA LYS A 36 -9.46 -7.08 3.04
C LYS A 36 -9.52 -5.83 3.91
N LEU A 37 -10.43 -4.91 3.62
CA LEU A 37 -10.59 -3.68 4.41
C LEU A 37 -11.13 -4.03 5.80
N HIS A 38 -10.48 -3.50 6.84
CA HIS A 38 -10.96 -3.67 8.20
C HIS A 38 -12.37 -3.06 8.35
N GLY A 39 -13.36 -3.88 8.71
CA GLY A 39 -14.76 -3.48 8.87
C GLY A 39 -15.67 -3.81 7.68
N VAL A 40 -15.11 -4.22 6.53
CA VAL A 40 -15.90 -4.69 5.39
C VAL A 40 -16.03 -6.21 5.44
N GLY A 41 -17.25 -6.70 5.65
CA GLY A 41 -17.55 -8.13 5.71
C GLY A 41 -18.35 -8.64 4.51
N PRO A 42 -18.55 -9.97 4.39
CA PRO A 42 -19.30 -10.59 3.29
C PRO A 42 -20.72 -10.03 3.11
N LYS A 43 -21.37 -9.63 4.21
CA LYS A 43 -22.69 -8.98 4.15
C LYS A 43 -22.66 -7.63 3.45
N ALA A 44 -21.66 -6.79 3.75
CA ALA A 44 -21.51 -5.48 3.11
C ALA A 44 -21.26 -5.65 1.60
N ILE A 45 -20.40 -6.60 1.24
CA ILE A 45 -20.11 -6.96 -0.15
C ILE A 45 -21.37 -7.43 -0.89
N ARG A 46 -22.17 -8.31 -0.28
CA ARG A 46 -23.43 -8.75 -0.89
C ARG A 46 -24.36 -7.58 -1.20
N ILE A 47 -24.50 -6.65 -0.26
CA ILE A 47 -25.34 -5.44 -0.43
C ILE A 47 -24.77 -4.54 -1.54
N LEU A 48 -23.45 -4.34 -1.60
CA LEU A 48 -22.82 -3.59 -2.69
C LEU A 48 -23.07 -4.25 -4.04
N LYS A 49 -22.96 -5.57 -4.13
CA LYS A 49 -23.21 -6.33 -5.36
C LYS A 49 -24.65 -6.20 -5.84
N GLU A 50 -25.61 -6.29 -4.93
CA GLU A 50 -27.04 -6.07 -5.22
C GLU A 50 -27.26 -4.65 -5.76
N ALA A 51 -26.76 -3.62 -5.06
CA ALA A 51 -26.91 -2.23 -5.47
C ALA A 51 -26.21 -1.92 -6.81
N LEU A 52 -25.04 -2.49 -7.07
CA LEU A 52 -24.36 -2.37 -8.36
C LEU A 52 -25.22 -2.96 -9.47
N SER A 53 -25.73 -4.18 -9.29
CA SER A 53 -26.59 -4.85 -10.28
C SER A 53 -27.87 -4.08 -10.57
N GLU A 54 -28.50 -3.48 -9.55
CA GLU A 54 -29.69 -2.62 -9.72
C GLU A 54 -29.40 -1.36 -10.56
N ASN A 55 -28.15 -0.91 -10.57
CA ASN A 55 -27.69 0.23 -11.36
C ASN A 55 -27.02 -0.18 -12.69
N GLY A 56 -27.11 -1.46 -13.08
CA GLY A 56 -26.46 -1.97 -14.30
C GLY A 56 -24.93 -1.99 -14.24
N LEU A 57 -24.37 -1.90 -13.04
CA LEU A 57 -22.93 -1.92 -12.77
C LEU A 57 -22.51 -3.31 -12.26
N THR A 58 -21.22 -3.61 -12.37
CA THR A 58 -20.61 -4.80 -11.77
C THR A 58 -19.23 -4.42 -11.24
N PHE A 59 -18.69 -5.19 -10.29
CA PHE A 59 -17.29 -5.05 -9.92
C PHE A 59 -16.43 -5.32 -11.15
N THR A 60 -15.72 -4.31 -11.64
CA THR A 60 -14.80 -4.49 -12.76
C THR A 60 -13.41 -4.88 -12.24
N GLY A 61 -13.04 -4.42 -11.05
CA GLY A 61 -11.73 -4.69 -10.46
C GLY A 61 -10.64 -4.13 -11.36
N ASN A 62 -10.43 -2.81 -11.30
CA ASN A 62 -9.40 -2.20 -12.11
C ASN A 62 -8.06 -2.77 -11.63
N PRO A 63 -7.16 -3.26 -12.51
CA PRO A 63 -5.88 -3.83 -12.09
C PRO A 63 -5.13 -2.85 -11.19
N THR A 64 -5.16 -1.56 -11.56
CA THR A 64 -4.62 -0.40 -10.83
C THR A 64 -5.07 -0.24 -9.39
N LYS A 65 -6.23 -0.80 -9.00
CA LYS A 65 -6.83 -0.67 -7.66
C LYS A 65 -7.09 -2.02 -6.98
N SER A 66 -6.56 -3.10 -7.54
CA SER A 66 -6.74 -4.46 -7.04
C SER A 66 -5.46 -4.96 -6.36
N ALA A 67 -5.59 -5.54 -5.17
CA ALA A 67 -4.46 -5.88 -4.31
C ALA A 67 -3.55 -6.98 -4.89
N SER A 68 -2.25 -6.86 -4.62
CA SER A 68 -1.32 -7.99 -4.70
C SER A 68 -1.76 -9.11 -3.74
N SER A 69 -1.70 -10.33 -4.24
CA SER A 69 -2.13 -11.54 -3.53
C SER A 69 -1.06 -11.95 -2.51
N GLY A 70 -1.41 -12.02 -1.22
CA GLY A 70 -0.54 -12.59 -0.18
C GLY A 70 -0.56 -11.91 1.19
N VAL A 71 -0.98 -10.64 1.29
CA VAL A 71 -0.97 -9.89 2.56
C VAL A 71 -2.36 -9.68 3.17
N GLY A 72 -2.41 -9.57 4.51
CA GLY A 72 -3.63 -9.45 5.32
C GLY A 72 -4.24 -8.04 5.42
N PHE A 73 -3.90 -7.14 4.50
CA PHE A 73 -4.42 -5.78 4.38
C PHE A 73 -4.63 -5.42 2.90
N ALA A 74 -5.41 -4.38 2.62
CA ALA A 74 -5.64 -3.92 1.26
C ALA A 74 -4.44 -3.11 0.75
N VAL A 75 -4.02 -3.36 -0.49
CA VAL A 75 -2.94 -2.63 -1.17
C VAL A 75 -3.51 -1.99 -2.43
N PHE A 76 -3.38 -0.67 -2.55
CA PHE A 76 -3.76 0.10 -3.73
C PHE A 76 -2.50 0.70 -4.33
N CYS A 77 -2.22 0.45 -5.61
CA CYS A 77 -1.02 0.95 -6.28
C CYS A 77 -1.30 0.98 -7.78
N ASP A 78 -1.14 2.14 -8.43
CA ASP A 78 -1.29 2.21 -9.88
C ASP A 78 -0.27 1.28 -10.58
N PHE A 79 -0.78 0.39 -11.43
CA PHE A 79 -0.04 -0.75 -12.00
C PHE A 79 0.93 -0.39 -13.14
N ASP A 80 1.14 0.89 -13.45
CA ASP A 80 2.30 1.33 -14.23
C ASP A 80 3.65 1.04 -13.52
N CYS A 81 3.60 0.40 -12.34
CA CYS A 81 4.72 -0.22 -11.66
C CYS A 81 5.23 -1.51 -12.30
N ASP A 82 4.46 -2.22 -13.13
CA ASP A 82 4.92 -3.49 -13.73
C ASP A 82 5.73 -3.33 -15.02
N ASN A 83 5.80 -2.12 -15.59
CA ASN A 83 6.55 -1.84 -16.81
C ASN A 83 8.06 -1.61 -16.58
N ALA A 84 8.49 -1.48 -15.32
CA ALA A 84 9.89 -1.25 -14.96
C ALA A 84 10.32 -2.14 -13.78
N PRO A 85 11.37 -2.98 -13.93
CA PRO A 85 11.80 -3.91 -12.89
C PRO A 85 12.04 -3.29 -11.51
N LYS A 86 12.62 -2.08 -11.46
CA LYS A 86 12.86 -1.35 -10.21
C LYS A 86 11.60 -0.86 -9.51
N LYS A 87 10.56 -0.53 -10.27
CA LYS A 87 9.28 -0.15 -9.68
C LYS A 87 8.64 -1.32 -8.92
N ARG A 88 8.80 -2.55 -9.44
CA ARG A 88 8.40 -3.78 -8.73
C ARG A 88 9.16 -3.94 -7.43
N ILE A 89 10.48 -3.75 -7.43
CA ILE A 89 11.31 -3.84 -6.21
C ILE A 89 10.84 -2.83 -5.15
N ILE A 90 10.53 -1.59 -5.54
CA ILE A 90 9.99 -0.57 -4.61
C ILE A 90 8.62 -1.00 -4.06
N ARG A 91 7.71 -1.45 -4.92
CA ARG A 91 6.38 -1.94 -4.50
C ARG A 91 6.53 -3.10 -3.51
N ASP A 92 7.39 -4.07 -3.82
CA ASP A 92 7.60 -5.25 -3.01
C ASP A 92 8.24 -4.86 -1.66
N TYR A 93 9.15 -3.87 -1.64
CA TYR A 93 9.64 -3.25 -0.41
C TYR A 93 8.52 -2.62 0.41
N LEU A 94 7.65 -1.79 -0.19
CA LEU A 94 6.56 -1.11 0.53
C LEU A 94 5.56 -2.12 1.13
N VAL A 95 5.24 -3.18 0.40
CA VAL A 95 4.37 -4.24 0.90
C VAL A 95 5.05 -5.02 2.03
N ALA A 96 6.34 -5.37 1.87
CA ALA A 96 7.10 -6.10 2.87
C ALA A 96 7.36 -5.29 4.15
N SER A 97 7.57 -3.97 4.02
CA SER A 97 7.75 -3.08 5.15
C SER A 97 6.45 -2.91 5.95
N ALA A 98 5.32 -2.78 5.26
CA ALA A 98 3.99 -2.70 5.87
C ALA A 98 3.54 -4.03 6.51
N SER A 99 3.99 -5.18 5.99
CA SER A 99 3.67 -6.51 6.55
C SER A 99 4.66 -7.00 7.60
N GLY A 100 5.86 -6.40 7.67
CA GLY A 100 6.97 -6.92 8.47
C GLY A 100 7.56 -8.23 7.95
N ASP A 101 7.38 -8.54 6.65
CA ASP A 101 7.92 -9.76 6.04
C ASP A 101 9.44 -9.65 5.85
N ARG A 102 10.16 -10.23 6.81
CA ARG A 102 11.63 -10.26 6.81
C ARG A 102 12.20 -10.88 5.53
N ALA A 103 11.68 -12.02 5.08
CA ALA A 103 12.24 -12.73 3.93
C ALA A 103 12.08 -11.90 2.64
N ALA A 104 10.92 -11.24 2.49
CA ALA A 104 10.70 -10.32 1.38
C ALA A 104 11.63 -9.10 1.45
N LEU A 105 11.80 -8.48 2.63
CA LEU A 105 12.75 -7.38 2.83
C LEU A 105 14.19 -7.78 2.49
N GLU A 106 14.62 -8.98 2.90
CA GLU A 106 15.96 -9.50 2.60
C GLU A 106 16.21 -9.73 1.10
N SER A 107 15.14 -10.00 0.34
CA SER A 107 15.21 -10.17 -1.11
C SER A 107 15.42 -8.85 -1.87
N VAL A 108 14.88 -7.73 -1.37
CA VAL A 108 14.92 -6.42 -2.04
C VAL A 108 15.97 -5.46 -1.50
N LEU A 109 16.46 -5.66 -0.27
CA LEU A 109 17.45 -4.81 0.39
C LEU A 109 18.88 -5.41 0.33
N GLU A 110 19.86 -4.56 0.08
CA GLU A 110 21.28 -4.88 0.23
C GLU A 110 21.70 -5.06 1.70
N GLU A 111 22.72 -5.87 1.99
CA GLU A 111 23.24 -6.07 3.37
C GLU A 111 23.71 -4.76 4.04
N SER A 112 24.44 -3.92 3.29
CA SER A 112 24.95 -2.62 3.74
C SER A 112 23.93 -1.48 3.69
N PHE A 113 22.64 -1.81 3.52
CA PHE A 113 21.54 -0.85 3.39
C PHE A 113 21.55 0.24 4.47
N VAL A 114 21.25 1.48 4.06
CA VAL A 114 21.15 2.64 4.95
C VAL A 114 19.77 3.27 4.85
N TRP A 115 19.11 3.44 5.98
CA TRP A 115 17.87 4.19 6.10
C TRP A 115 18.10 5.50 6.84
N THR A 116 17.61 6.60 6.29
CA THR A 116 17.73 7.94 6.86
C THR A 116 16.35 8.59 6.96
N VAL A 117 16.03 9.15 8.13
CA VAL A 117 14.93 10.09 8.33
C VAL A 117 15.56 11.45 8.64
N PRO A 118 15.59 12.39 7.69
CA PRO A 118 16.34 13.64 7.85
C PRO A 118 15.89 14.43 9.10
N GLY A 119 16.86 14.84 9.92
CA GLY A 119 16.61 15.56 11.17
C GLY A 119 16.32 14.67 12.38
N GLU A 120 16.05 13.38 12.18
CA GLU A 120 15.66 12.45 13.25
C GLU A 120 16.75 11.41 13.50
N PHE A 121 17.01 10.50 12.55
CA PHE A 121 17.95 9.40 12.74
C PHE A 121 18.47 8.80 11.42
N GLU A 122 19.50 7.96 11.57
CA GLU A 122 20.06 7.12 10.50
C GLU A 122 20.34 5.70 11.05
N ILE A 123 19.91 4.68 10.31
CA ILE A 123 20.16 3.27 10.63
C ILE A 123 21.00 2.65 9.52
N LYS A 124 22.14 2.04 9.90
CA LYS A 124 23.06 1.36 8.99
C LYS A 124 23.02 -0.14 9.18
N GLY A 125 22.88 -0.86 8.08
CA GLY A 125 22.81 -2.32 8.03
C GLY A 125 21.37 -2.81 7.97
N ARG A 126 21.10 -3.68 7.00
CA ARG A 126 19.77 -4.25 6.73
C ARG A 126 19.14 -4.91 7.95
N ASP A 127 19.90 -5.74 8.67
CA ASP A 127 19.35 -6.50 9.79
C ASP A 127 18.93 -5.60 10.96
N LYS A 128 19.65 -4.49 11.19
CA LYS A 128 19.26 -3.48 12.19
C LYS A 128 18.00 -2.75 11.77
N PHE A 129 17.90 -2.37 10.50
CA PHE A 129 16.69 -1.77 9.94
C PHE A 129 15.47 -2.69 10.11
N ILE A 130 15.58 -3.97 9.72
CA ILE A 130 14.48 -4.92 9.84
C ILE A 130 14.07 -5.11 11.31
N ALA A 131 15.04 -5.19 12.23
CA ALA A 131 14.74 -5.31 13.65
C ALA A 131 13.96 -4.09 14.18
N GLU A 132 14.40 -2.87 13.83
CA GLU A 132 13.71 -1.63 14.22
C GLU A 132 12.30 -1.55 13.63
N LEU A 133 12.15 -1.87 12.34
CA LEU A 133 10.87 -1.88 11.64
C LEU A 133 9.87 -2.83 12.33
N VAL A 134 10.28 -4.07 12.60
CA VAL A 134 9.41 -5.09 13.21
C VAL A 134 9.05 -4.71 14.65
N ALA A 135 9.99 -4.14 15.41
CA ALA A 135 9.73 -3.71 16.79
C ALA A 135 8.66 -2.60 16.88
N ASN A 136 8.53 -1.78 15.84
CA ASN A 136 7.59 -0.65 15.77
C ASN A 136 6.41 -0.90 14.82
N LEU A 137 6.22 -2.14 14.37
CA LEU A 137 5.20 -2.47 13.37
C LEU A 137 3.79 -2.25 13.92
N GLN A 138 2.97 -1.49 13.20
CA GLN A 138 1.56 -1.31 13.52
C GLN A 138 0.68 -2.19 12.65
N ALA A 139 -0.48 -2.61 13.18
CA ALA A 139 -1.45 -3.37 12.40
C ALA A 139 -2.05 -2.50 11.27
N VAL A 140 -1.58 -2.72 10.05
CA VAL A 140 -2.04 -2.05 8.83
C VAL A 140 -3.42 -2.56 8.42
N SER A 141 -4.26 -1.65 7.91
CA SER A 141 -5.50 -1.97 7.21
C SER A 141 -5.39 -1.67 5.72
N ILE A 142 -4.69 -0.59 5.35
CA ILE A 142 -4.58 -0.10 3.98
C ILE A 142 -3.15 0.40 3.75
N LEU A 143 -2.56 0.03 2.61
CA LEU A 143 -1.41 0.69 1.99
C LEU A 143 -1.87 1.25 0.65
N GLU A 144 -1.84 2.56 0.49
CA GLU A 144 -2.11 3.24 -0.78
C GLU A 144 -0.82 3.87 -1.29
N VAL A 145 -0.40 3.50 -2.50
CA VAL A 145 0.74 4.06 -3.21
C VAL A 145 0.20 4.96 -4.32
N GLN A 146 0.33 6.27 -4.12
CA GLN A 146 -0.22 7.29 -5.01
C GLN A 146 0.67 7.56 -6.22
N SER A 147 2.00 7.47 -6.04
CA SER A 147 2.94 7.59 -7.14
C SER A 147 4.15 6.69 -6.91
N LEU A 148 4.66 6.11 -7.98
CA LEU A 148 5.83 5.25 -7.98
C LEU A 148 6.62 5.42 -9.29
N LEU A 149 7.84 5.95 -9.15
CA LEU A 149 8.71 6.31 -10.26
C LEU A 149 10.15 5.82 -10.03
N SER A 150 10.86 5.56 -11.12
CA SER A 150 12.27 5.13 -11.09
C SER A 150 13.01 5.53 -12.36
N HIS A 151 14.27 5.93 -12.22
CA HIS A 151 15.17 6.19 -13.34
C HIS A 151 16.62 5.95 -12.93
N GLY A 152 17.39 5.20 -13.75
CA GLY A 152 18.79 4.90 -13.45
C GLY A 152 18.91 4.17 -12.11
N LYS A 153 19.67 4.73 -11.15
CA LYS A 153 19.81 4.19 -9.79
C LYS A 153 18.83 4.76 -8.78
N GLU A 154 17.97 5.69 -9.17
CA GLU A 154 17.08 6.38 -8.24
C GLU A 154 15.64 5.93 -8.44
N GLY A 155 14.86 5.98 -7.36
CA GLY A 155 13.43 5.77 -7.36
C GLY A 155 12.76 6.59 -6.27
N SER A 156 11.45 6.74 -6.38
CA SER A 156 10.65 7.38 -5.35
C SER A 156 9.25 6.79 -5.34
N ALA A 157 8.67 6.74 -4.15
CA ALA A 157 7.27 6.47 -3.97
C ALA A 157 6.71 7.35 -2.86
N HIS A 158 5.44 7.72 -2.98
CA HIS A 158 4.72 8.36 -1.88
C HIS A 158 3.31 7.79 -1.78
N GLY A 159 2.73 7.92 -0.60
CA GLY A 159 1.41 7.38 -0.33
C GLY A 159 1.02 7.47 1.13
N THR A 160 0.03 6.64 1.48
CA THR A 160 -0.61 6.64 2.79
C THR A 160 -0.68 5.21 3.33
N VAL A 161 -0.30 5.04 4.58
CA VAL A 161 -0.58 3.83 5.36
C VAL A 161 -1.67 4.16 6.37
N THR A 162 -2.75 3.38 6.36
CA THR A 162 -3.85 3.50 7.32
C THR A 162 -3.85 2.28 8.23
N ASN A 163 -3.74 2.50 9.53
CA ASN A 163 -3.79 1.40 10.50
C ASN A 163 -5.24 0.94 10.76
N LYS A 164 -5.44 -0.17 11.49
CA LYS A 164 -6.78 -0.68 11.82
C LYS A 164 -7.63 0.25 12.69
N LYS A 165 -7.03 1.30 13.29
CA LYS A 165 -7.75 2.34 14.03
C LYS A 165 -8.16 3.52 13.15
N GLY A 166 -7.83 3.50 11.86
CA GLY A 166 -8.13 4.57 10.91
C GLY A 166 -7.16 5.75 10.96
N LYS A 167 -6.04 5.66 11.69
CA LYS A 167 -5.02 6.72 11.73
C LYS A 167 -4.13 6.65 10.49
N HIS A 168 -3.90 7.81 9.87
CA HIS A 168 -3.10 7.94 8.66
C HIS A 168 -1.63 8.25 8.96
N VAL A 169 -0.75 7.60 8.20
CA VAL A 169 0.67 7.92 8.10
C VAL A 169 0.97 8.20 6.64
N TYR A 170 1.30 9.45 6.32
CA TYR A 170 1.70 9.87 4.99
C TYR A 170 3.21 9.71 4.86
N PHE A 171 3.66 9.11 3.75
CA PHE A 171 5.09 8.91 3.50
C PHE A 171 5.48 9.43 2.12
N SER A 172 6.71 9.91 2.01
CA SER A 172 7.42 10.15 0.76
C SER A 172 8.82 9.58 0.90
N ASP A 173 9.13 8.57 0.11
CA ASP A 173 10.34 7.78 0.16
C ASP A 173 11.17 8.00 -1.10
N ILE A 174 12.48 8.19 -0.91
CA ILE A 174 13.48 8.28 -1.96
C ILE A 174 14.40 7.06 -1.84
N PHE A 175 14.51 6.29 -2.92
CA PHE A 175 15.25 5.04 -3.00
C PHE A 175 16.49 5.21 -3.87
N THR A 176 17.63 4.68 -3.41
CA THR A 176 18.81 4.48 -4.26
C THR A 176 19.10 2.99 -4.37
N PHE A 177 19.38 2.54 -5.59
CA PHE A 177 19.75 1.17 -5.92
C PHE A 177 21.27 0.99 -6.03
N GLN A 178 21.76 -0.22 -5.77
CA GLN A 178 23.18 -0.58 -5.93
C GLN A 178 23.74 -0.20 -7.32
N SER A 179 22.94 -0.42 -8.37
CA SER A 179 23.37 -0.20 -9.75
C SER A 179 22.22 0.11 -10.70
N ASN A 180 22.56 0.41 -11.96
CA ASN A 180 21.56 0.60 -13.02
C ASN A 180 20.90 -0.70 -13.46
N LYS A 181 21.39 -1.88 -13.03
CA LYS A 181 20.82 -3.18 -13.40
C LYS A 181 19.34 -3.26 -13.00
N PRO A 182 18.49 -3.94 -13.80
CA PRO A 182 17.05 -3.98 -13.53
C PRO A 182 16.67 -4.65 -12.21
N ASP A 183 17.48 -5.61 -11.76
CA ASP A 183 17.32 -6.44 -10.56
C ASP A 183 18.16 -5.96 -9.36
N ALA A 184 18.78 -4.78 -9.46
CA ALA A 184 19.61 -4.23 -8.39
C ALA A 184 18.81 -4.08 -7.10
N LYS A 185 19.40 -4.46 -5.96
CA LYS A 185 18.78 -4.24 -4.65
C LYS A 185 18.84 -2.78 -4.23
N ILE A 186 17.95 -2.39 -3.32
CA ILE A 186 17.93 -1.07 -2.69
C ILE A 186 19.11 -0.99 -1.72
N SER A 187 19.95 0.03 -1.89
CA SER A 187 21.11 0.30 -1.04
C SER A 187 20.85 1.44 -0.05
N LYS A 188 19.99 2.40 -0.40
CA LYS A 188 19.62 3.50 0.49
C LYS A 188 18.13 3.84 0.41
N LEU A 189 17.60 4.30 1.52
CA LEU A 189 16.26 4.87 1.64
C LEU A 189 16.33 6.17 2.44
N THR A 190 15.73 7.22 1.93
CA THR A 190 15.43 8.43 2.69
C THR A 190 13.92 8.58 2.81
N SER A 191 13.40 8.61 4.04
CA SER A 191 11.96 8.69 4.30
C SER A 191 11.58 10.02 4.92
N PHE A 192 10.53 10.63 4.37
CA PHE A 192 9.81 11.76 4.96
C PHE A 192 8.44 11.27 5.38
N VAL A 193 8.14 11.33 6.67
CA VAL A 193 6.94 10.74 7.24
C VAL A 193 6.17 11.80 8.03
N VAL A 194 4.87 11.91 7.77
CA VAL A 194 3.94 12.75 8.53
C VAL A 194 2.90 11.83 9.15
N ILE A 195 2.82 11.82 10.48
CA ILE A 195 1.87 11.02 11.23
C ILE A 195 0.72 11.95 11.63
N GLU A 196 -0.50 11.62 11.21
CA GLU A 196 -1.69 12.34 11.66
C GLU A 196 -1.88 12.12 13.16
N ASN A 197 -2.13 13.19 13.93
CA ASN A 197 -2.16 13.12 15.39
C ASN A 197 -3.43 12.46 15.93
#